data_AF-A0A9X2Q961-F1
#
_entry.id   AF-A0A9X2Q961-F1
#
_cell.length_a   1.000
_cell.length_b   1.000
_cell.length_c   1.000
_cell.angle_alpha   90.00
_cell.angle_beta   90.00
_cell.angle_gamma   90.00
#
_symmetry.space_group_name_H-M   'P 1'
#
loop_
_entity.id
_entity.type
_entity.pdbx_description
1 polymer ?
#
loop_
_entity_poly.entity_id
_entity_poly.type
_entity_poly.pdbx_seq_one_letter_code
_entity_poly.pdbx_strand_id
1 'polypeptide(L)'
;MVDTNILVYATIDEAPKCGEARRWMQRLQKDGVQLCATPQIYREYLVVLTRGSVFERRFSSDEALATLNDTRPAFRTLSPTGDTSEKCTLLLQRYGVRSKQVHDANIVAVMMTYGLKGLATFDFSPG
;
A
#
# COMPACT_ATOMS: atom_id res chain seq x y z
N MET A 1 -4.07 -6.80 2.50
CA MET A 1 -3.75 -5.38 2.23
C MET A 1 -2.39 -5.34 1.57
N VAL A 2 -2.25 -4.59 0.48
CA VAL A 2 -0.97 -4.39 -0.19
C VAL A 2 -0.41 -3.05 0.22
N ASP A 3 0.83 -3.04 0.69
CA ASP A 3 1.56 -1.83 1.10
C ASP A 3 2.11 -1.08 -0.14
N THR A 4 2.44 0.20 0.06
CA THR A 4 2.96 1.10 -0.96
C THR A 4 4.23 0.55 -1.63
N ASN A 5 5.14 -0.07 -0.87
CA ASN A 5 6.39 -0.63 -1.42
C ASN A 5 6.15 -1.77 -2.43
N ILE A 6 5.23 -2.69 -2.14
CA ILE A 6 4.84 -3.80 -3.01
C ILE A 6 4.20 -3.24 -4.27
N LEU A 7 3.31 -2.23 -4.11
CA LEU A 7 2.66 -1.58 -5.24
C LEU A 7 3.69 -0.93 -6.16
N VAL A 8 4.64 -0.16 -5.62
CA VAL A 8 5.74 0.45 -6.39
C VAL A 8 6.59 -0.59 -7.10
N TYR A 9 7.00 -1.65 -6.39
CA TYR A 9 7.85 -2.67 -6.99
C TYR A 9 7.12 -3.43 -8.09
N ALA A 10 5.82 -3.68 -7.94
CA ALA A 10 5.05 -4.39 -8.96
C ALA A 10 4.79 -3.58 -10.23
N THR A 11 4.74 -2.25 -10.15
CA THR A 11 4.37 -1.39 -11.27
C THR A 11 5.57 -0.82 -12.02
N ILE A 12 6.73 -0.66 -11.37
CA ILE A 12 7.92 -0.09 -12.01
C ILE A 12 8.87 -1.20 -12.43
N ASP A 13 9.16 -1.29 -13.73
CA ASP A 13 9.99 -2.35 -14.32
C ASP A 13 11.44 -2.32 -13.78
N GLU A 14 11.95 -1.13 -13.54
CA GLU A 14 13.30 -0.88 -13.02
C GLU A 14 13.43 -1.17 -11.52
N ALA A 15 12.32 -1.50 -10.82
CA ALA A 15 12.37 -1.82 -9.41
C ALA A 15 13.11 -3.14 -9.14
N PRO A 16 14.01 -3.21 -8.15
CA PRO A 16 14.91 -4.35 -7.93
C PRO A 16 14.19 -5.67 -7.60
N LYS A 17 12.93 -5.60 -7.11
CA LYS A 17 12.10 -6.79 -6.82
C LYS A 17 10.84 -6.86 -7.70
N CYS A 18 10.85 -6.24 -8.88
CA CYS A 18 9.68 -6.16 -9.74
C CYS A 18 9.11 -7.54 -10.09
N GLY A 19 9.96 -8.45 -10.56
CA GLY A 19 9.55 -9.82 -10.87
C GLY A 19 9.02 -10.60 -9.66
N GLU A 20 9.59 -10.38 -8.47
CA GLU A 20 9.14 -11.02 -7.23
C GLU A 20 7.76 -10.50 -6.80
N ALA A 21 7.59 -9.18 -6.78
CA ALA A 21 6.33 -8.52 -6.43
C ALA A 21 5.19 -8.95 -7.37
N ARG A 22 5.45 -8.97 -8.69
CA ARG A 22 4.48 -9.42 -9.70
C ARG A 22 4.10 -10.88 -9.51
N ARG A 23 5.07 -11.79 -9.34
CA ARG A 23 4.80 -13.23 -9.12
C ARG A 23 4.00 -13.45 -7.83
N TRP A 24 4.33 -12.73 -6.77
CA TRP A 24 3.64 -12.84 -5.49
C TRP A 24 2.18 -12.38 -5.60
N MET A 25 1.92 -11.23 -6.23
CA MET A 25 0.54 -10.76 -6.48
C MET A 25 -0.25 -11.71 -7.38
N GLN A 26 0.37 -12.20 -8.46
CA GLN A 26 -0.26 -13.17 -9.36
C GLN A 26 -0.60 -14.47 -8.64
N ARG A 27 0.28 -14.97 -7.77
CA ARG A 27 0.02 -16.17 -6.97
C ARG A 27 -1.18 -15.96 -6.05
N LEU A 28 -1.22 -14.85 -5.32
CA LEU A 28 -2.37 -14.55 -4.46
C LEU A 28 -3.68 -14.49 -5.23
N GLN A 29 -3.69 -13.82 -6.40
CA GLN A 29 -4.88 -13.76 -7.25
C GLN A 29 -5.29 -15.16 -7.74
N LYS A 30 -4.33 -16.01 -8.14
CA LYS A 30 -4.60 -17.41 -8.54
C LYS A 30 -5.14 -18.25 -7.39
N ASP A 31 -4.69 -17.99 -6.17
CA ASP A 31 -5.16 -18.64 -4.95
C ASP A 31 -6.52 -18.08 -4.47
N GLY A 32 -7.16 -17.20 -5.26
CA GLY A 32 -8.46 -16.59 -4.95
C GLY A 32 -8.39 -15.50 -3.87
N VAL A 33 -7.19 -15.04 -3.51
CA VAL A 33 -7.00 -13.99 -2.52
C VAL A 33 -7.24 -12.62 -3.17
N GLN A 34 -8.29 -11.94 -2.72
CA GLN A 34 -8.60 -10.58 -3.14
C GLN A 34 -7.50 -9.61 -2.67
N LEU A 35 -6.81 -8.97 -3.61
CA LEU A 35 -5.91 -7.87 -3.30
C LEU A 35 -6.72 -6.63 -2.91
N CYS A 36 -6.29 -5.97 -1.84
CA CYS A 36 -6.92 -4.76 -1.32
C CYS A 36 -5.86 -3.68 -1.11
N ALA A 37 -6.22 -2.43 -1.42
CA ALA A 37 -5.42 -1.24 -1.13
C ALA A 37 -6.34 -0.11 -0.66
N THR A 38 -5.78 0.89 0.04
CA THR A 38 -6.54 2.04 0.52
C THR A 38 -6.24 3.28 -0.32
N PRO A 39 -7.12 4.30 -0.31
CA PRO A 39 -6.80 5.61 -0.86
C PRO A 39 -5.52 6.24 -0.28
N GLN A 40 -5.13 5.88 0.94
CA GLN A 40 -3.87 6.33 1.53
C GLN A 40 -2.67 5.71 0.81
N ILE A 41 -2.68 4.39 0.58
CA ILE A 41 -1.63 3.69 -0.17
C ILE A 41 -1.45 4.29 -1.57
N TYR A 42 -2.55 4.64 -2.26
CA TYR A 42 -2.48 5.30 -3.57
C TYR A 42 -1.84 6.69 -3.50
N ARG A 43 -2.12 7.48 -2.45
CA ARG A 43 -1.47 8.79 -2.26
C ARG A 43 0.02 8.63 -1.96
N GLU A 44 0.38 7.69 -1.10
CA GLU A 44 1.79 7.40 -0.79
C GLU A 44 2.54 6.91 -2.03
N TYR A 45 1.91 6.07 -2.86
CA TYR A 45 2.44 5.64 -4.15
C TYR A 45 2.76 6.83 -5.06
N LEU A 46 1.80 7.75 -5.23
CA LEU A 46 2.02 8.97 -6.04
C LEU A 46 3.13 9.84 -5.48
N VAL A 47 3.21 9.98 -4.14
CA VAL A 47 4.33 10.70 -3.50
C VAL A 47 5.66 10.01 -3.79
N VAL A 48 5.73 8.68 -3.71
CA VAL A 48 6.96 7.94 -4.03
C VAL A 48 7.38 8.21 -5.47
N LEU A 49 6.48 8.11 -6.45
CA LEU A 49 6.81 8.32 -7.86
C LEU A 49 7.21 9.77 -8.21
N THR A 50 6.63 10.75 -7.52
CA THR A 50 6.80 12.18 -7.88
C THR A 50 7.82 12.94 -7.04
N ARG A 51 8.30 12.38 -5.91
CA ARG A 51 9.26 13.08 -5.02
C ARG A 51 10.66 13.26 -5.60
N GLY A 52 10.99 12.62 -6.72
CA GLY A 52 12.32 12.67 -7.32
C GLY A 52 12.56 11.53 -8.30
N SER A 53 13.83 11.16 -8.48
CA SER A 53 14.18 9.96 -9.27
C SER A 53 13.87 8.70 -8.46
N VAL A 54 13.09 7.79 -9.06
CA VAL A 54 12.72 6.47 -8.54
C VAL A 54 13.29 5.42 -9.50
N PHE A 55 14.21 4.59 -9.01
CA PHE A 55 14.95 3.62 -9.83
C PHE A 55 15.50 4.24 -11.11
N GLU A 56 16.22 5.37 -10.96
CA GLU A 56 16.86 6.12 -12.06
C GLU A 56 15.91 6.83 -13.03
N ARG A 57 14.60 6.59 -12.94
CA ARG A 57 13.57 7.28 -13.72
C ARG A 57 12.93 8.42 -12.93
N ARG A 58 12.60 9.53 -13.60
CA ARG A 58 11.71 10.57 -13.05
C ARG A 58 10.34 10.43 -13.67
N PHE A 59 9.30 10.41 -12.84
CA PHE A 59 7.92 10.40 -13.28
C PHE A 59 7.36 11.83 -13.21
N SER A 60 6.68 12.25 -14.27
CA SER A 60 5.74 13.37 -14.19
C SER A 60 4.50 12.96 -13.38
N SER A 61 3.75 13.95 -12.90
CA SER A 61 2.47 13.70 -12.23
C SER A 61 1.49 12.93 -13.11
N ASP A 62 1.46 13.22 -14.42
CA ASP A 62 0.56 12.57 -15.37
C ASP A 62 0.94 11.09 -15.59
N GLU A 63 2.23 10.79 -15.73
CA GLU A 63 2.71 9.40 -15.83
C GLU A 63 2.41 8.60 -14.56
N ALA A 64 2.62 9.20 -13.39
CA ALA A 64 2.34 8.55 -12.11
C ALA A 64 0.84 8.25 -11.95
N LEU A 65 -0.02 9.19 -12.35
CA LEU A 65 -1.48 9.03 -12.33
C LEU A 65 -1.95 7.98 -13.35
N ALA A 66 -1.42 7.99 -14.57
CA ALA A 66 -1.72 6.99 -15.58
C ALA A 66 -1.36 5.59 -15.07
N THR A 67 -0.14 5.42 -14.54
CA THR A 67 0.31 4.14 -13.98
C THR A 67 -0.58 3.66 -12.83
N LEU A 68 -1.00 4.58 -11.95
CA LEU A 68 -1.93 4.25 -10.86
C LEU A 68 -3.31 3.82 -11.41
N ASN A 69 -3.84 4.53 -12.41
CA ASN A 69 -5.13 4.23 -13.01
C ASN A 69 -5.15 2.88 -13.72
N ASP A 70 -4.05 2.49 -14.35
CA ASP A 70 -3.91 1.17 -14.99
C ASP A 70 -3.81 0.03 -13.96
N THR A 71 -3.18 0.31 -12.82
CA THR A 71 -2.94 -0.71 -11.78
C THR A 71 -4.12 -0.88 -10.82
N ARG A 72 -4.79 0.22 -10.46
CA ARG A 72 -5.84 0.26 -9.44
C ARG A 72 -6.99 -0.74 -9.65
N PRO A 73 -7.46 -1.05 -10.88
CA PRO A 73 -8.53 -2.02 -11.11
C PRO A 73 -8.22 -3.44 -10.59
N ALA A 74 -6.94 -3.80 -10.43
CA ALA A 74 -6.55 -5.10 -9.86
C ALA A 74 -6.80 -5.21 -8.33
N PHE A 75 -7.23 -4.12 -7.68
CA PHE A 75 -7.39 -4.01 -6.23
C PHE A 75 -8.82 -3.65 -5.85
N ARG A 76 -9.34 -4.32 -4.82
CA ARG A 76 -10.51 -3.82 -4.09
C ARG A 76 -10.06 -2.61 -3.27
N THR A 77 -10.57 -1.43 -3.60
CA THR A 77 -10.29 -0.21 -2.83
C THR A 77 -11.11 -0.22 -1.55
N LEU A 78 -10.44 -0.15 -0.39
CA LEU A 78 -11.07 -0.06 0.93
C LEU A 78 -10.87 1.34 1.51
N SER A 79 -11.97 2.07 1.69
CA SER A 79 -11.94 3.43 2.22
C SER A 79 -12.08 3.42 3.75
N PRO A 80 -11.35 4.28 4.47
CA PRO A 80 -11.57 4.50 5.90
C PRO A 80 -13.03 4.91 6.18
N THR A 81 -13.57 4.41 7.30
CA THR A 81 -14.89 4.73 7.84
C THR A 81 -14.77 5.40 9.21
N GLY A 82 -15.89 5.81 9.83
CA GLY A 82 -15.90 6.27 11.23
C GLY A 82 -15.23 5.27 12.19
N ASP A 83 -15.61 3.99 12.10
CA ASP A 83 -15.02 2.89 12.86
C ASP A 83 -13.50 2.73 12.63
N THR A 84 -13.01 3.14 11.46
CA THR A 84 -11.56 3.10 11.17
C THR A 84 -10.83 4.17 11.98
N SER A 85 -11.39 5.38 12.05
CA SER A 85 -10.81 6.48 12.83
C SER A 85 -10.76 6.16 14.33
N GLU A 86 -11.81 5.53 14.86
CA GLU A 86 -11.85 5.08 16.27
C GLU A 86 -10.77 4.03 16.55
N LYS A 87 -10.68 2.98 15.72
CA LYS A 87 -9.64 1.95 15.86
C LYS A 87 -8.24 2.52 15.71
N CYS A 88 -8.03 3.44 14.77
CA CYS A 88 -6.74 4.11 14.59
C CYS A 88 -6.36 4.88 15.87
N THR A 89 -7.29 5.67 16.42
CA THR A 89 -7.07 6.42 17.67
C THR A 89 -6.67 5.49 18.83
N LEU A 90 -7.37 4.36 18.98
CA LEU A 90 -7.04 3.35 19.99
C LEU A 90 -5.64 2.76 19.79
N LEU A 91 -5.24 2.46 18.55
CA LEU A 91 -3.89 1.98 18.24
C LEU A 91 -2.82 3.02 18.59
N LEU A 92 -3.06 4.29 18.23
CA LEU A 92 -2.13 5.39 18.53
C LEU A 92 -1.95 5.58 20.03
N GLN A 93 -3.04 5.57 20.80
CA GLN A 93 -3.01 5.67 22.26
C GLN A 93 -2.30 4.49 22.90
N ARG A 94 -2.60 3.26 22.45
CA ARG A 94 -2.04 2.03 23.02
C ARG A 94 -0.52 1.92 22.82
N TYR A 95 -0.02 2.30 21.66
CA TYR A 95 1.37 2.09 21.28
C TYR A 95 2.23 3.36 21.32
N GLY A 96 1.66 4.51 21.71
CA GLY A 96 2.40 5.78 21.81
C GLY A 96 3.00 6.24 20.48
N VAL A 97 2.36 5.84 19.38
CA VAL A 97 2.86 5.95 18.00
C VAL A 97 3.02 7.42 17.57
N ARG A 98 4.12 7.73 16.86
CA ARG A 98 4.43 9.09 16.36
C ARG A 98 4.80 9.11 14.88
N SER A 99 4.43 10.19 14.19
CA SER A 99 4.86 10.51 12.81
C SER A 99 4.51 9.42 11.79
N LYS A 100 5.51 8.84 11.07
CA LYS A 100 5.30 7.88 9.97
C LYS A 100 4.41 6.70 10.39
N GLN A 101 4.59 6.24 11.63
CA GLN A 101 3.84 5.13 12.19
C GLN A 101 2.32 5.40 12.29
N VAL A 102 1.86 6.66 12.21
CA VAL A 102 0.42 7.01 12.16
C VAL A 102 -0.22 6.52 10.86
N HIS A 103 0.52 6.59 9.75
CA HIS A 103 0.07 6.07 8.46
C HIS A 103 -0.09 4.55 8.51
N ASP A 104 0.89 3.86 9.10
CA ASP A 104 0.86 2.42 9.29
C ASP A 104 -0.29 2.01 10.23
N ALA A 105 -0.50 2.75 11.33
CA ALA A 105 -1.62 2.54 12.26
C ALA A 105 -2.98 2.69 11.55
N ASN A 106 -3.12 3.64 10.63
CA ASN A 106 -4.35 3.79 9.86
C ASN A 106 -4.57 2.61 8.90
N ILE A 107 -3.52 2.09 8.26
CA ILE A 107 -3.62 0.88 7.41
C ILE A 107 -4.07 -0.32 8.25
N VAL A 108 -3.48 -0.52 9.43
CA VAL A 108 -3.89 -1.57 10.37
C VAL A 108 -5.34 -1.38 10.83
N ALA A 109 -5.76 -0.16 11.13
CA ALA A 109 -7.14 0.14 11.50
C ALA A 109 -8.14 -0.21 10.38
N VAL A 110 -7.81 0.10 9.11
CA VAL A 110 -8.62 -0.33 7.96
C VAL A 110 -8.67 -1.86 7.89
N MET A 111 -7.53 -2.52 8.06
CA MET A 111 -7.48 -3.99 8.05
C MET A 111 -8.38 -4.59 9.13
N MET A 112 -8.33 -4.05 10.35
CA MET A 112 -9.21 -4.48 11.45
C MET A 112 -10.69 -4.25 11.14
N THR A 113 -11.04 -3.09 10.57
CA THR A 113 -12.43 -2.75 10.21
C THR A 113 -12.99 -3.70 9.14
N TYR A 114 -12.19 -4.08 8.15
CA TYR A 114 -12.62 -4.96 7.05
C TYR A 114 -12.28 -6.44 7.26
N GLY A 115 -11.79 -6.84 8.44
CA GLY A 115 -11.46 -8.23 8.77
C GLY A 115 -10.30 -8.82 7.95
N LEU A 116 -9.39 -7.98 7.45
CA LEU A 116 -8.20 -8.41 6.70
C LEU A 116 -7.13 -8.94 7.67
N LYS A 117 -6.62 -10.15 7.39
CA LYS A 117 -5.61 -10.82 8.23
C LYS A 117 -4.18 -10.73 7.71
N GLY A 118 -3.99 -10.32 6.45
CA GLY A 118 -2.68 -10.26 5.80
C GLY A 118 -2.31 -8.85 5.35
N LEU A 119 -1.11 -8.41 5.72
CA LEU A 119 -0.43 -7.26 5.14
C LEU A 119 0.71 -7.79 4.26
N ALA A 120 0.82 -7.27 3.06
CA ALA A 120 1.89 -7.56 2.15
C ALA A 120 2.80 -6.36 2.05
N THR A 121 4.03 -6.54 2.50
CA THR A 121 5.05 -5.51 2.54
C THR A 121 6.41 -6.17 2.39
N PHE A 122 7.37 -5.46 1.79
CA PHE A 122 8.79 -5.82 1.85
C PHE A 122 9.50 -5.21 3.06
N ASP A 123 8.85 -4.28 3.77
CA ASP A 123 9.37 -3.61 4.97
C ASP A 123 9.04 -4.52 6.16
N PHE A 124 9.81 -5.59 6.31
CA PHE A 124 9.69 -6.46 7.48
C PHE A 124 10.39 -5.77 8.66
N SER A 125 9.62 -5.15 9.55
CA SER A 125 10.09 -4.80 10.89
C SER A 125 9.34 -5.68 11.89
N PRO A 126 9.89 -6.85 12.28
CA PRO A 126 9.36 -7.59 13.41
C PRO A 126 9.87 -6.88 14.67
N GLY A 127 8.94 -6.36 15.47
CA GLY A 127 9.23 -5.77 16.77
C GLY A 127 7.98 -5.81 17.61
#